data_AF-A0A2R6LQR6-F1
#
_entry.id   AF-A0A2R6LQR6-F1
#
_cell.length_a   1.000
_cell.length_b   1.000
_cell.length_c   1.000
_cell.angle_alpha   90.00
_cell.angle_beta   90.00
_cell.angle_gamma   90.00
#
_symmetry.space_group_name_H-M   'P 1'
#
loop_
_entity.id
_entity.type
_entity.pdbx_description
1 polymer ?
#
loop_
_entity_poly.entity_id
_entity_poly.type
_entity_poly.pdbx_seq_one_letter_code
_entity_poly.pdbx_strand_id
1 'polypeptide(L)'
;MRVRDWDDIVAEVASGEVDPDGWRAIAGDRADGVGEDLYLGHPAAGLYHLKTYARNPFDVDGVGTKVARRLDDEIGGYLPEEGGRFAVQSPPEDESAARRAAGRLETVVETHAGTPTDPEALFDDLMRALDSPAFGPMAYDAYDRPGSLDDLAAAFEEAETVLSTELDELIDEDGVGRGFR
;
A
#
# COMPACT_ATOMS: atom_id res chain seq x y z
N MET A 1 -10.85 -8.51 16.00
CA MET A 1 -10.28 -7.61 14.96
C MET A 1 -11.26 -6.45 14.74
N ARG A 2 -10.81 -5.25 14.36
CA ARG A 2 -11.73 -4.13 14.03
C ARG A 2 -11.57 -3.80 12.55
N VAL A 3 -12.62 -4.01 11.77
CA VAL A 3 -12.71 -3.57 10.38
C VAL A 3 -12.93 -2.06 10.34
N ARG A 4 -12.30 -1.40 9.38
CA ARG A 4 -12.36 0.05 9.13
C ARG A 4 -12.36 0.29 7.64
N ASP A 5 -12.71 1.51 7.23
CA ASP A 5 -12.53 1.96 5.86
C ASP A 5 -11.05 1.91 5.47
N TRP A 6 -10.77 1.58 4.22
CA TRP A 6 -9.38 1.47 3.73
C TRP A 6 -8.62 2.80 3.86
N ASP A 7 -9.29 3.93 3.62
CA ASP A 7 -8.72 5.28 3.76
C ASP A 7 -8.29 5.56 5.21
N ASP A 8 -9.03 5.07 6.21
CA ASP A 8 -8.64 5.18 7.63
C ASP A 8 -7.35 4.40 7.92
N ILE A 9 -7.14 3.27 7.24
CA ILE A 9 -5.89 2.50 7.34
C ILE A 9 -4.74 3.29 6.73
N VAL A 10 -4.93 3.82 5.52
CA VAL A 10 -3.90 4.61 4.82
C VAL A 10 -3.56 5.89 5.61
N ALA A 11 -4.55 6.54 6.22
CA ALA A 11 -4.33 7.68 7.11
C ALA A 11 -3.54 7.31 8.37
N GLU A 12 -3.77 6.13 8.95
CA GLU A 12 -2.95 5.61 10.06
C GLU A 12 -1.51 5.35 9.62
N VAL A 13 -1.30 4.75 8.45
CA VAL A 13 0.03 4.53 7.87
C VAL A 13 0.74 5.86 7.63
N ALA A 14 0.04 6.83 7.04
CA ALA A 14 0.58 8.14 6.70
C ALA A 14 0.94 9.01 7.93
N SER A 15 0.28 8.78 9.07
CA SER A 15 0.53 9.51 10.31
C SER A 15 1.45 8.77 11.28
N GLY A 16 1.94 7.59 10.92
CA GLY A 16 2.81 6.77 11.75
C GLY A 16 4.21 7.39 11.93
N GLU A 17 4.71 7.40 13.16
CA GLU A 17 6.09 7.82 13.48
C GLU A 17 7.07 6.64 13.36
N VAL A 18 7.22 6.09 12.16
CA VAL A 18 8.16 5.00 11.83
C VAL A 18 9.06 5.38 10.66
N ASP A 19 10.07 4.56 10.36
CA ASP A 19 10.98 4.83 9.24
C ASP A 19 10.24 4.67 7.91
N PRO A 20 10.13 5.70 7.06
CA PRO A 20 9.25 5.65 5.90
C PRO A 20 9.70 4.66 4.82
N ASP A 21 10.99 4.34 4.72
CA ASP A 21 11.53 3.33 3.79
C ASP A 21 11.49 1.89 4.35
N GLY A 22 11.05 1.71 5.60
CA GLY A 22 10.89 0.41 6.25
C GLY A 22 9.63 -0.33 5.83
N TRP A 23 8.77 0.28 5.03
CA TRP A 23 7.51 -0.31 4.59
C TRP A 23 7.68 -1.24 3.39
N ARG A 24 6.85 -2.28 3.34
CA ARG A 24 6.81 -3.31 2.30
C ARG A 24 5.37 -3.56 1.90
N ALA A 25 5.13 -3.75 0.60
CA ALA A 25 3.79 -3.96 0.08
C ALA A 25 3.69 -5.22 -0.76
N ILE A 26 2.53 -5.88 -0.72
CA ILE A 26 2.17 -6.92 -1.67
C ILE A 26 0.71 -6.74 -2.05
N ALA A 27 0.43 -6.69 -3.34
CA ALA A 27 -0.94 -6.59 -3.83
C ALA A 27 -1.17 -7.42 -5.09
N GLY A 28 -2.44 -7.67 -5.38
CA GLY A 28 -2.90 -8.35 -6.58
C GLY A 28 -4.40 -8.52 -6.56
N ASP A 29 -4.95 -9.16 -7.58
CA ASP A 29 -6.37 -9.46 -7.67
C ASP A 29 -6.85 -10.26 -6.45
N ARG A 30 -8.07 -9.99 -5.99
CA ARG A 30 -8.74 -10.84 -4.99
C ARG A 30 -8.81 -12.29 -5.47
N ALA A 31 -8.66 -13.23 -4.55
CA ALA A 31 -8.82 -14.65 -4.84
C ALA A 31 -10.22 -14.97 -5.41
N ASP A 32 -11.24 -14.25 -4.94
CA ASP A 32 -12.61 -14.35 -5.41
C ASP A 32 -13.26 -12.96 -5.46
N GLY A 33 -14.12 -12.73 -6.47
CA GLY A 33 -14.91 -11.51 -6.60
C GLY A 33 -14.20 -10.38 -7.36
N VAL A 34 -14.70 -9.16 -7.19
CA VAL A 34 -14.16 -7.94 -7.81
C VAL A 34 -13.29 -7.21 -6.79
N GLY A 35 -12.13 -6.73 -7.22
CA GLY A 35 -11.25 -5.89 -6.41
C GLY A 35 -9.84 -6.45 -6.26
N GLU A 36 -9.05 -5.76 -5.46
CA GLU A 36 -7.66 -6.08 -5.16
C GLU A 36 -7.49 -6.38 -3.66
N ASP A 37 -6.53 -7.23 -3.34
CA ASP A 37 -5.99 -7.43 -2.00
C ASP A 37 -4.65 -6.72 -1.87
N LEU A 38 -4.41 -6.11 -0.71
CA LEU A 38 -3.18 -5.41 -0.40
C LEU A 38 -2.76 -5.70 1.05
N TYR A 39 -1.52 -6.11 1.24
CA TYR A 39 -0.87 -6.09 2.55
C TYR A 39 0.22 -5.01 2.60
N LEU A 40 0.23 -4.25 3.70
CA LEU A 40 1.23 -3.24 4.02
C LEU A 40 1.90 -3.59 5.34
N GLY A 41 3.20 -3.86 5.30
CA GLY A 41 3.99 -4.28 6.45
C GLY A 41 5.13 -3.34 6.77
N HIS A 42 5.35 -3.08 8.06
CA HIS A 42 6.56 -2.41 8.56
C HIS A 42 7.01 -3.09 9.87
N PRO A 43 8.32 -3.36 10.09
CA PRO A 43 8.81 -4.09 11.26
C PRO A 43 8.30 -3.57 12.62
N ALA A 44 8.32 -2.24 12.79
CA ALA A 44 7.80 -1.57 13.98
C ALA A 44 6.28 -1.31 13.98
N ALA A 45 5.66 -1.00 12.83
CA ALA A 45 4.24 -0.63 12.77
C ALA A 45 3.30 -1.84 12.72
N GLY A 46 3.78 -2.99 12.24
CA GLY A 46 2.98 -4.22 12.09
C GLY A 46 2.53 -4.46 10.65
N LEU A 47 1.52 -5.31 10.50
CA LEU A 47 0.96 -5.72 9.21
C LEU A 47 -0.50 -5.29 9.11
N TYR A 48 -0.82 -4.64 8.01
CA TYR A 48 -2.15 -4.21 7.63
C TYR A 48 -2.61 -5.01 6.42
N HIS A 49 -3.88 -5.37 6.40
CA HIS A 49 -4.55 -6.03 5.29
C HIS A 49 -5.70 -5.14 4.84
N LEU A 50 -5.73 -4.81 3.56
CA LEU A 50 -6.74 -4.00 2.91
C LEU A 50 -7.31 -4.79 1.73
N LYS A 51 -8.60 -4.60 1.47
CA LYS A 51 -9.27 -5.04 0.25
C LYS A 51 -9.99 -3.86 -0.35
N THR A 52 -9.81 -3.63 -1.64
CA THR A 52 -10.37 -2.48 -2.35
C THR A 52 -11.08 -2.90 -3.64
N TYR A 53 -12.01 -2.08 -4.10
CA TYR A 53 -12.58 -2.17 -5.45
C TYR A 53 -12.77 -0.78 -6.02
N ALA A 54 -12.68 -0.67 -7.34
CA ALA A 54 -13.02 0.56 -8.03
C ALA A 54 -14.53 0.61 -8.30
N ARG A 55 -15.24 1.61 -7.74
CA ARG A 55 -16.59 1.96 -8.20
C ARG A 55 -16.55 2.46 -9.64
N ASN A 56 -15.53 3.23 -9.97
CA ASN A 56 -15.20 3.74 -11.30
C ASN A 56 -13.70 4.13 -11.35
N PRO A 57 -13.14 4.58 -12.49
CA PRO A 57 -11.71 4.87 -12.60
C PRO A 57 -11.16 5.97 -11.67
N PHE A 58 -12.02 6.71 -10.97
CA PHE A 58 -11.64 7.81 -10.08
C PHE A 58 -12.00 7.57 -8.62
N ASP A 59 -12.90 6.63 -8.34
CA ASP A 59 -13.40 6.35 -6.99
C ASP A 59 -13.10 4.89 -6.62
N VAL A 60 -12.26 4.73 -5.60
CA VAL A 60 -11.86 3.45 -5.02
C VAL A 60 -12.38 3.41 -3.59
N ASP A 61 -12.99 2.29 -3.24
CA ASP A 61 -13.51 2.01 -1.91
C ASP A 61 -12.98 0.70 -1.40
N GLY A 62 -13.13 0.47 -0.10
CA GLY A 62 -12.58 -0.72 0.50
C GLY A 62 -12.60 -0.73 2.00
N VAL A 63 -12.18 -1.86 2.53
CA VAL A 63 -12.06 -2.11 3.96
C VAL A 63 -10.65 -2.54 4.29
N GLY A 64 -10.27 -2.38 5.55
CA GLY A 64 -9.02 -2.92 6.03
C GLY A 64 -8.95 -3.08 7.53
N THR A 65 -7.88 -3.73 7.96
CA THR A 65 -7.61 -3.98 9.37
C THR A 65 -6.13 -4.19 9.61
N LYS A 66 -5.75 -4.13 10.90
CA LYS A 66 -4.40 -4.46 11.35
C LYS A 66 -4.38 -5.91 11.83
N VAL A 67 -3.67 -6.76 11.12
CA VAL A 67 -3.62 -8.22 11.37
C VAL A 67 -2.47 -8.61 12.29
N ALA A 68 -1.37 -7.85 12.30
CA ALA A 68 -0.26 -8.03 13.23
C ALA A 68 0.23 -6.70 13.80
N ARG A 69 0.66 -6.69 15.07
CA ARG A 69 1.16 -5.48 15.75
C ARG A 69 2.62 -5.16 15.44
N ARG A 70 3.40 -6.17 15.07
CA ARG A 70 4.80 -6.12 14.65
C ARG A 70 5.03 -7.27 13.67
N LEU A 71 6.06 -7.17 12.84
CA LEU A 71 6.50 -8.28 12.01
C LEU A 71 7.55 -9.08 12.77
N ASP A 72 7.36 -10.39 12.82
CA ASP A 72 8.43 -11.34 13.14
C ASP A 72 9.05 -11.89 11.86
N ASP A 73 10.07 -12.72 11.99
CA ASP A 73 10.82 -13.26 10.85
C ASP A 73 9.95 -14.16 9.95
N GLU A 74 8.91 -14.79 10.51
CA GLU A 74 7.97 -15.64 9.75
C GLU A 74 7.07 -14.77 8.86
N ILE A 75 6.39 -13.78 9.44
CA ILE A 75 5.51 -12.88 8.68
C ILE A 75 6.33 -12.01 7.72
N GLY A 76 7.50 -11.52 8.17
CA GLY A 76 8.41 -10.72 7.36
C GLY A 76 8.91 -11.48 6.13
N GLY A 77 9.07 -12.81 6.21
CA GLY A 77 9.51 -13.65 5.10
C GLY A 77 8.56 -13.72 3.90
N TYR A 78 7.29 -13.32 4.07
CA TYR A 78 6.33 -13.23 2.95
C TYR A 78 6.39 -11.90 2.19
N LEU A 79 7.01 -10.88 2.78
CA LEU A 79 7.08 -9.54 2.21
C LEU A 79 8.28 -9.41 1.27
N PRO A 80 8.17 -8.62 0.19
CA PRO A 80 9.26 -8.49 -0.77
C PRO A 80 10.45 -7.74 -0.18
N GLU A 81 11.67 -8.19 -0.44
CA GLU A 81 12.88 -7.39 -0.20
C GLU A 81 13.21 -6.48 -1.40
N GLU A 82 12.88 -6.94 -2.60
CA GLU A 82 13.11 -6.26 -3.88
C GLU A 82 11.86 -6.41 -4.76
N GLY A 83 11.79 -5.69 -5.90
CA GLY A 83 10.68 -5.82 -6.86
C GLY A 83 10.22 -4.49 -7.43
N GLY A 84 8.90 -4.33 -7.60
CA GLY A 84 8.27 -3.04 -7.87
C GLY A 84 8.46 -2.07 -6.70
N ARG A 85 7.88 -0.87 -6.80
CA ARG A 85 7.92 0.13 -5.73
C ARG A 85 6.54 0.72 -5.52
N PHE A 86 6.26 1.10 -4.28
CA PHE A 86 5.07 1.87 -3.92
C PHE A 86 5.46 3.07 -3.07
N ALA A 87 4.59 4.06 -3.03
CA ALA A 87 4.70 5.17 -2.09
C ALA A 87 3.32 5.70 -1.75
N VAL A 88 3.14 6.08 -0.49
CA VAL A 88 2.02 6.88 -0.01
C VAL A 88 2.42 8.35 -0.15
N GLN A 89 1.53 9.19 -0.66
CA GLN A 89 1.79 10.61 -0.84
C GLN A 89 0.71 11.41 -0.13
N SER A 90 1.14 12.41 0.64
CA SER A 90 0.24 13.39 1.23
C SER A 90 0.30 14.68 0.42
N PRO A 91 -0.84 15.35 0.17
CA PRO A 91 -0.83 16.63 -0.50
C PRO A 91 -0.03 17.66 0.32
N PRO A 92 0.68 18.59 -0.33
CA PRO A 92 1.38 19.65 0.39
C PRO A 92 0.39 20.53 1.15
N GLU A 93 0.74 20.88 2.40
CA GLU A 93 -0.12 21.68 3.28
C GLU A 93 -0.42 23.07 2.72
N ASP A 94 0.56 23.65 2.02
CA ASP A 94 0.47 24.97 1.41
C ASP A 94 1.46 25.15 0.24
N GLU A 95 1.38 26.29 -0.42
CA GLU A 95 2.26 26.69 -1.52
C GLU A 95 3.74 26.69 -1.13
N SER A 96 4.06 27.03 0.12
CA SER A 96 5.44 27.05 0.61
C SER A 96 5.98 25.63 0.77
N ALA A 97 5.18 24.70 1.29
CA ALA A 97 5.49 23.28 1.36
C ALA A 97 5.71 22.69 -0.04
N ALA A 98 4.82 23.00 -0.98
CA ALA A 98 4.96 22.58 -2.37
C ALA A 98 6.28 23.07 -3.00
N ARG A 99 6.65 24.35 -2.79
CA ARG A 99 7.92 24.91 -3.27
C ARG A 99 9.14 24.24 -2.65
N ARG A 100 9.09 23.92 -1.36
CA ARG A 100 10.19 23.21 -0.68
C ARG A 100 10.38 21.81 -1.27
N ALA A 101 9.29 21.06 -1.45
CA ALA A 101 9.34 19.74 -2.07
C ALA A 101 9.89 19.80 -3.49
N ALA A 102 9.45 20.76 -4.30
CA ALA A 102 9.96 20.97 -5.65
C ALA A 102 11.48 21.25 -5.69
N GLY A 103 11.99 22.14 -4.83
CA GLY A 103 13.43 22.44 -4.79
C GLY A 103 14.28 21.27 -4.31
N ARG A 104 13.78 20.47 -3.35
CA ARG A 104 14.47 19.23 -2.93
C ARG A 104 14.50 18.20 -4.05
N LEU A 105 13.38 18.00 -4.75
CA LEU A 105 13.30 17.10 -5.91
C LEU A 105 14.29 17.50 -7.01
N GLU A 106 14.34 18.78 -7.37
CA GLU A 106 15.30 19.30 -8.35
C GLU A 106 16.74 18.95 -7.94
N THR A 107 17.10 19.22 -6.69
CA THR A 107 18.43 18.90 -6.14
C THR A 107 18.77 17.41 -6.22
N VAL A 108 17.82 16.53 -5.87
CA VAL A 108 18.00 15.07 -5.96
C VAL A 108 18.26 14.67 -7.41
N VAL A 109 17.41 15.08 -8.33
CA VAL A 109 17.54 14.72 -9.75
C VAL A 109 18.88 15.20 -10.32
N GLU A 110 19.30 16.44 -10.03
CA GLU A 110 20.60 16.97 -10.47
C GLU A 110 21.77 16.14 -9.94
N THR A 111 21.72 15.72 -8.67
CA THR A 111 22.76 14.92 -8.02
C THR A 111 22.92 13.55 -8.69
N HIS A 112 21.82 12.86 -8.92
CA HIS A 112 21.81 11.55 -9.59
C HIS A 112 22.12 11.65 -11.09
N ALA A 113 21.78 12.75 -11.76
CA ALA A 113 22.15 12.97 -13.16
C ALA A 113 23.67 13.17 -13.35
N GLY A 114 24.34 13.73 -12.34
CA GLY A 114 25.79 14.00 -12.36
C GLY A 114 26.69 12.81 -12.03
N THR A 115 26.13 11.67 -11.59
CA THR A 115 26.89 10.52 -11.08
C THR A 115 26.26 9.18 -11.47
N PRO A 116 27.02 8.06 -11.54
CA PRO A 116 26.41 6.73 -11.65
C PRO A 116 25.47 6.48 -10.46
N THR A 117 24.20 6.20 -10.74
CA THR A 117 23.18 5.94 -9.71
C THR A 117 22.58 4.55 -9.86
N ASP A 118 22.12 3.99 -8.75
CA ASP A 118 21.21 2.86 -8.72
C ASP A 118 19.73 3.36 -8.77
N PRO A 119 18.80 2.66 -9.45
CA PRO A 119 17.39 3.03 -9.46
C PRO A 119 16.72 3.07 -8.08
N GLU A 120 17.12 2.20 -7.16
CA GLU A 120 16.57 2.16 -5.79
C GLU A 120 16.99 3.40 -5.01
N ALA A 121 18.28 3.75 -5.05
CA ALA A 121 18.79 4.94 -4.39
C ALA A 121 18.09 6.21 -4.89
N LEU A 122 17.87 6.32 -6.20
CA LEU A 122 17.12 7.45 -6.77
C LEU A 122 15.68 7.49 -6.25
N PHE A 123 14.98 6.35 -6.25
CA PHE A 123 13.60 6.29 -5.78
C PHE A 123 13.49 6.73 -4.31
N ASP A 124 14.34 6.19 -3.47
CA ASP A 124 14.40 6.47 -2.04
C ASP A 124 14.64 7.95 -1.74
N ASP A 125 15.61 8.57 -2.43
CA ASP A 125 15.92 9.99 -2.26
C ASP A 125 14.79 10.89 -2.80
N LEU A 126 14.11 10.49 -3.87
CA LEU A 126 12.91 11.20 -4.36
C LEU A 126 11.77 11.13 -3.35
N MET A 127 11.51 9.96 -2.76
CA MET A 127 10.43 9.80 -1.78
C MET A 127 10.72 10.56 -0.49
N ARG A 128 11.98 10.60 -0.05
CA ARG A 128 12.43 11.46 1.05
C ARG A 128 12.27 12.94 0.71
N ALA A 129 12.62 13.36 -0.51
CA ALA A 129 12.44 14.75 -0.95
C ALA A 129 10.96 15.18 -0.99
N LEU A 130 10.06 14.24 -1.21
CA LEU A 130 8.60 14.43 -1.17
C LEU A 130 8.01 14.37 0.25
N ASP A 131 8.82 14.10 1.28
CA ASP A 131 8.34 13.81 2.63
C ASP A 131 7.28 12.68 2.64
N SER A 132 7.49 11.64 1.81
CA SER A 132 6.58 10.50 1.71
C SER A 132 6.58 9.73 3.04
N PRO A 133 5.40 9.48 3.66
CA PRO A 133 5.33 8.84 4.97
C PRO A 133 5.54 7.32 4.94
N ALA A 134 5.36 6.69 3.79
CA ALA A 134 5.56 5.25 3.62
C ALA A 134 5.90 4.95 2.17
N PHE A 135 7.03 4.29 1.93
CA PHE A 135 7.46 3.83 0.62
C PHE A 135 8.37 2.61 0.74
N GLY A 136 8.55 1.88 -0.35
CA GLY A 136 9.46 0.74 -0.38
C GLY A 136 9.15 -0.25 -1.50
N PRO A 137 9.75 -1.45 -1.45
CA PRO A 137 9.51 -2.48 -2.45
C PRO A 137 8.07 -3.03 -2.35
N MET A 138 7.56 -3.37 -3.52
CA MET A 138 6.23 -3.92 -3.72
C MET A 138 6.29 -5.15 -4.63
N ALA A 139 5.62 -6.22 -4.22
CA ALA A 139 5.26 -7.32 -5.10
C ALA A 139 3.86 -7.04 -5.65
N TYR A 140 3.75 -6.87 -6.96
CA TYR A 140 2.49 -6.63 -7.65
C TYR A 140 2.52 -7.31 -9.00
N ASP A 141 1.42 -7.98 -9.34
CA ASP A 141 1.16 -8.45 -10.70
C ASP A 141 -0.18 -7.84 -11.15
N ALA A 142 -0.16 -7.16 -12.29
CA ALA A 142 -1.33 -6.46 -12.83
C ALA A 142 -2.30 -7.41 -13.56
N TYR A 143 -1.91 -8.67 -13.75
CA TYR A 143 -2.69 -9.67 -14.48
C TYR A 143 -2.91 -10.95 -13.68
N ASP A 144 -2.32 -11.05 -12.49
CA ASP A 144 -2.35 -12.25 -11.66
C ASP A 144 -2.19 -11.91 -10.18
N ARG A 145 -2.28 -12.93 -9.33
CA ARG A 145 -2.09 -12.82 -7.88
C ARG A 145 -0.70 -13.36 -7.50
N PRO A 146 0.17 -12.55 -6.85
CA PRO A 146 1.46 -13.06 -6.39
C PRO A 146 1.28 -14.22 -5.40
N GLY A 147 2.04 -15.31 -5.54
CA GLY A 147 1.88 -16.49 -4.67
C GLY A 147 2.08 -16.22 -3.17
N SER A 148 2.96 -15.28 -2.80
CA SER A 148 3.13 -14.88 -1.40
C SER A 148 1.92 -14.13 -0.83
N LEU A 149 1.02 -13.62 -1.68
CA LEU A 149 -0.26 -13.04 -1.26
C LEU A 149 -1.24 -14.14 -0.81
N ASP A 150 -1.21 -15.30 -1.44
CA ASP A 150 -1.96 -16.48 -1.00
C ASP A 150 -1.44 -17.03 0.31
N ASP A 151 -0.12 -17.06 0.49
CA ASP A 151 0.49 -17.48 1.76
C ASP A 151 0.08 -16.55 2.92
N LEU A 152 0.05 -15.24 2.69
CA LEU A 152 -0.44 -14.27 3.69
C LEU A 152 -1.94 -14.43 3.96
N ALA A 153 -2.75 -14.60 2.92
CA ALA A 153 -4.19 -14.85 3.07
C ALA A 153 -4.46 -16.13 3.89
N ALA A 154 -3.67 -17.19 3.66
CA ALA A 154 -3.75 -18.43 4.44
C ALA A 154 -3.28 -18.23 5.90
N ALA A 155 -2.21 -17.47 6.13
CA ALA A 155 -1.72 -17.17 7.47
C ALA A 155 -2.73 -16.35 8.30
N PHE A 156 -3.54 -15.52 7.64
CA PHE A 156 -4.54 -14.64 8.27
C PHE A 156 -5.97 -14.95 7.78
N GLU A 157 -6.34 -16.23 7.69
CA GLU A 157 -7.64 -16.71 7.15
C GLU A 157 -8.88 -16.04 7.81
N GLU A 158 -8.84 -15.79 9.12
CA GLU A 158 -9.94 -15.10 9.81
C GLU A 158 -10.10 -13.66 9.31
N ALA A 159 -8.99 -12.94 9.12
CA ALA A 159 -9.01 -11.58 8.58
C ALA A 159 -9.50 -11.57 7.13
N GLU A 160 -9.00 -12.52 6.33
CA GLU A 160 -9.40 -12.72 4.94
C GLU A 160 -10.91 -12.92 4.81
N THR A 161 -11.48 -13.83 5.59
CA THR A 161 -12.92 -14.15 5.57
C THR A 161 -13.77 -12.94 5.96
N VAL A 162 -13.37 -12.25 7.04
CA VAL A 162 -14.12 -11.09 7.54
C VAL A 162 -14.07 -9.94 6.55
N LEU A 163 -12.88 -9.57 6.06
CA LEU A 163 -12.75 -8.46 5.11
C LEU A 163 -13.43 -8.75 3.78
N SER A 164 -13.36 -10.00 3.28
CA SER A 164 -14.06 -10.39 2.05
C SER A 164 -15.57 -10.26 2.20
N THR A 165 -16.13 -10.68 3.35
CA THR A 165 -17.57 -10.53 3.63
C THR A 165 -17.98 -9.06 3.64
N GLU A 166 -17.25 -8.22 4.37
CA GLU A 166 -17.56 -6.78 4.50
C GLU A 166 -17.40 -6.05 3.15
N LEU A 167 -16.38 -6.40 2.38
CA LEU A 167 -16.18 -5.82 1.05
C LEU A 167 -17.30 -6.21 0.08
N ASP A 168 -17.74 -7.47 0.10
CA ASP A 168 -18.81 -7.95 -0.77
C ASP A 168 -20.14 -7.25 -0.46
N GLU A 169 -20.42 -6.95 0.81
CA GLU A 169 -21.57 -6.13 1.21
C GLU A 169 -21.48 -4.70 0.63
N LEU A 170 -20.31 -4.04 0.72
CA LEU A 170 -20.10 -2.71 0.13
C LEU A 170 -20.27 -2.71 -1.40
N ILE A 171 -19.72 -3.71 -2.08
CA ILE A 171 -19.83 -3.89 -3.54
C ILE A 171 -21.31 -4.04 -3.95
N ASP A 172 -22.06 -4.83 -3.20
CA ASP A 172 -23.48 -5.07 -3.46
C ASP A 172 -24.34 -3.82 -3.22
N GLU A 173 -24.03 -3.04 -2.19
CA GLU A 173 -24.66 -1.75 -1.89
C GLU A 173 -24.42 -0.74 -3.03
N ASP A 174 -23.22 -0.72 -3.58
CA ASP A 174 -22.85 0.15 -4.71
C ASP A 174 -23.31 -0.36 -6.07
N GLY A 175 -23.80 -1.60 -6.14
CA GLY A 175 -24.24 -2.23 -7.37
C GLY A 175 -23.12 -2.45 -8.39
N VAL A 176 -21.87 -2.50 -7.95
CA VAL A 176 -20.71 -2.78 -8.80
C VAL A 176 -20.77 -4.24 -9.24
N GLY A 177 -20.35 -4.51 -10.49
CA GLY A 177 -20.40 -5.87 -11.08
C GLY A 177 -21.80 -6.35 -11.49
N ARG A 178 -22.87 -5.60 -11.19
CA ARG A 178 -24.21 -5.87 -11.74
C ARG A 178 -24.28 -5.31 -13.16
N GLY A 179 -24.10 -6.17 -14.15
CA GLY A 179 -24.29 -5.80 -15.56
C GLY A 179 -25.65 -5.12 -15.75
N PHE A 180 -25.70 -4.08 -16.60
CA PHE A 180 -26.94 -3.37 -16.95
C PHE A 180 -28.05 -4.37 -17.25
N ARG A 181 -29.14 -4.33 -16.48
CA ARG A 181 -30.33 -5.18 -16.69
C ARG A 181 -31.42 -4.39 -17.40
#